data_AF-A0A7K7WFM0-F1
#
_entry.id   AF-A0A7K7WFM0-F1
#
_cell.length_a   1.000
_cell.length_b   1.000
_cell.length_c   1.000
_cell.angle_alpha   90.00
_cell.angle_beta   90.00
_cell.angle_gamma   90.00
#
_symmetry.space_group_name_H-M   'P 1'
#
loop_
_entity.id
_entity.type
_entity.pdbx_description
1 polymer ?
#
loop_
_entity_poly.entity_id
_entity_poly.type
_entity_poly.pdbx_seq_one_letter_code
_entity_poly.pdbx_strand_id
1 'polypeptide(L)'
;RFLKMEEFFPESFRLDLKDERNAFFELCQEGDIWICKPTCSNQGRGIFLLRNRAAVSTYQAKLHSTEEDQLNKKGSCKVPQARIVQRYIHQPLLLEGKKFDVRSYLLIACTAPYMLFFAQGYVRLTCTHYDAASDDLTAHLTNQYMQKKNPLYNQLKEETIWRMEHFNSYVNERLRRANGLPKDWVFTVFTKRMQQIMVQCFLAAKLKLERKLGYFDLIGCDFLVDENFKIWLLEMNANPALHTNCKVLRDIIPTIVYESL
;
A
#
# COMPACT_ATOMS: atom_id res chain seq x y z
N ARG A 1 -15.84 4.97 17.74
CA ARG A 1 -16.14 5.92 16.65
C ARG A 1 -15.64 5.29 15.35
N PHE A 2 -16.51 5.14 14.35
CA PHE A 2 -16.09 4.64 13.03
C PHE A 2 -15.17 5.68 12.37
N LEU A 3 -14.11 5.21 11.73
CA LEU A 3 -13.21 6.07 10.97
C LEU A 3 -13.83 6.38 9.61
N LYS A 4 -13.75 7.65 9.18
CA LYS A 4 -14.08 8.00 7.79
C LYS A 4 -12.93 7.58 6.88
N MET A 5 -13.25 7.14 5.67
CA MET A 5 -12.27 6.64 4.70
C MET A 5 -11.16 7.68 4.40
N GLU A 6 -11.51 8.96 4.26
CA GLU A 6 -10.58 10.10 4.08
C GLU A 6 -9.55 10.29 5.20
N GLU A 7 -9.81 9.75 6.40
CA GLU A 7 -8.90 9.85 7.54
C GLU A 7 -7.73 8.85 7.47
N PHE A 8 -7.80 7.85 6.58
CA PHE A 8 -6.80 6.78 6.54
C PHE A 8 -6.56 6.16 5.16
N PHE A 9 -7.35 6.47 4.14
CA PHE A 9 -7.15 5.96 2.78
C PHE A 9 -7.00 7.14 1.82
N PRO A 10 -5.95 7.17 0.97
CA PRO A 10 -5.76 8.27 0.05
C PRO A 10 -6.93 8.36 -0.93
N GLU A 11 -7.32 9.60 -1.29
CA GLU A 11 -8.39 9.88 -2.26
C GLU A 11 -8.19 9.04 -3.53
N SER A 12 -9.20 8.29 -3.93
CA SER A 12 -9.10 7.29 -5.00
C SER A 12 -10.35 7.25 -5.85
N PHE A 13 -10.17 7.04 -7.15
CA PHE A 13 -11.23 6.92 -8.15
C PHE A 13 -11.02 5.66 -8.98
N ARG A 14 -12.10 4.96 -9.29
CA ARG A 14 -12.17 3.85 -10.21
C ARG A 14 -12.35 4.35 -11.63
N LEU A 15 -11.35 4.12 -12.48
CA LEU A 15 -11.35 4.57 -13.86
C LEU A 15 -12.24 3.72 -14.78
N ASP A 16 -12.61 2.53 -14.31
CA ASP A 16 -13.59 1.66 -14.96
C ASP A 16 -15.04 2.11 -14.75
N LEU A 17 -15.29 3.01 -13.79
CA LEU A 17 -16.60 3.63 -13.59
C LEU A 17 -16.61 5.02 -14.24
N LYS A 18 -17.52 5.24 -15.19
CA LYS A 18 -17.58 6.49 -15.98
C LYS A 18 -17.70 7.73 -15.08
N ASP A 19 -18.56 7.68 -14.06
CA ASP A 19 -18.82 8.81 -13.17
C ASP A 19 -17.59 9.16 -12.32
N GLU A 20 -16.94 8.16 -11.71
CA GLU A 20 -15.71 8.38 -10.94
C GLU A 20 -14.54 8.84 -11.82
N ARG A 21 -14.45 8.31 -13.04
CA ARG A 21 -13.45 8.75 -14.01
C ARG A 21 -13.63 10.21 -14.40
N ASN A 22 -14.85 10.64 -14.69
CA ASN A 22 -15.14 12.04 -15.02
C ASN A 22 -14.83 12.95 -13.82
N ALA A 23 -15.26 12.55 -12.61
CA ALA A 23 -14.97 13.26 -11.39
C ALA A 23 -13.45 13.44 -11.16
N PHE A 24 -12.65 12.40 -11.44
CA PHE A 24 -11.19 12.50 -11.36
C PHE A 24 -10.62 13.55 -12.33
N PHE A 25 -11.06 13.55 -13.59
CA PHE A 25 -10.55 14.49 -14.59
C PHE A 25 -10.98 15.94 -14.33
N GLU A 26 -12.15 16.14 -13.72
CA GLU A 26 -12.61 17.46 -13.27
C GLU A 26 -11.85 17.95 -12.03
N LEU A 27 -11.53 17.03 -11.10
CA LEU A 27 -10.85 17.35 -9.86
C LEU A 27 -9.34 17.61 -10.04
N CYS A 28 -8.67 16.87 -10.93
CA CYS A 28 -7.22 16.86 -11.03
C CYS A 28 -6.66 18.25 -11.35
N GLN A 29 -5.85 18.80 -10.43
CA GLN A 29 -5.25 20.12 -10.60
C GLN A 29 -3.79 20.02 -11.07
N GLU A 30 -3.24 21.17 -11.48
CA GLU A 30 -1.82 21.27 -11.81
C GLU A 30 -0.97 21.20 -10.54
N GLY A 31 0.08 20.37 -10.55
CA GLY A 31 0.91 20.08 -9.38
C GLY A 31 0.49 18.85 -8.57
N ASP A 32 -0.72 18.33 -8.78
CA ASP A 32 -1.13 17.08 -8.16
C ASP A 32 -0.38 15.88 -8.75
N ILE A 33 0.10 15.00 -7.88
CA ILE A 33 0.66 13.70 -8.28
C ILE A 33 -0.35 12.60 -7.94
N TRP A 34 -0.64 11.77 -8.93
CA TRP A 34 -1.51 10.62 -8.80
C TRP A 34 -0.77 9.35 -9.18
N ILE A 35 -1.12 8.23 -8.53
CA ILE A 35 -0.61 6.91 -8.85
C ILE A 35 -1.74 6.08 -9.46
N CYS A 36 -1.53 5.61 -10.69
CA CYS A 36 -2.46 4.71 -11.36
C CYS A 36 -2.05 3.26 -11.09
N LYS A 37 -2.99 2.45 -10.60
CA LYS A 37 -2.75 1.04 -10.24
C LYS A 37 -3.80 0.15 -10.92
N PRO A 38 -3.42 -0.96 -11.57
CA PRO A 38 -4.38 -1.95 -12.02
C PRO A 38 -5.04 -2.67 -10.84
N THR A 39 -6.35 -2.91 -10.94
CA THR A 39 -7.09 -3.71 -9.95
C THR A 39 -6.67 -5.18 -10.04
N CYS A 40 -6.64 -5.88 -8.90
CA CYS A 40 -6.32 -7.32 -8.82
C CYS A 40 -4.97 -7.71 -9.43
N SER A 41 -4.04 -6.76 -9.50
CA SER A 41 -2.64 -7.01 -9.89
C SER A 41 -1.74 -7.01 -8.65
N ASN A 42 -0.49 -7.44 -8.82
CA ASN A 42 0.50 -7.48 -7.75
C ASN A 42 1.88 -7.05 -8.26
N GLN A 43 2.86 -6.99 -7.36
CA GLN A 43 4.28 -6.78 -7.68
C GLN A 43 4.58 -5.42 -8.34
N GLY A 44 3.68 -4.44 -8.20
CA GLY A 44 3.80 -3.13 -8.83
C GLY A 44 3.71 -3.13 -10.36
N ARG A 45 3.27 -4.23 -10.99
CA ARG A 45 3.16 -4.31 -12.45
C ARG A 45 2.03 -3.41 -12.97
N GLY A 46 2.34 -2.60 -13.98
CA GLY A 46 1.38 -1.69 -14.63
C GLY A 46 1.09 -0.40 -13.84
N ILE A 47 1.82 -0.17 -12.74
CA ILE A 47 1.77 1.07 -11.98
C ILE A 47 2.57 2.16 -12.69
N PHE A 48 2.01 3.36 -12.75
CA PHE A 48 2.71 4.57 -13.19
C PHE A 48 2.19 5.80 -12.45
N LEU A 49 2.96 6.89 -12.51
CA LEU A 49 2.59 8.17 -11.91
C LEU A 49 2.05 9.13 -12.98
N LEU A 50 1.06 9.92 -12.60
CA LEU A 50 0.52 11.05 -13.35
C LEU A 50 0.92 12.31 -12.59
N ARG A 51 1.87 13.08 -13.14
CA ARG A 51 2.52 14.21 -12.44
C ARG A 51 2.14 15.58 -13.00
N ASN A 52 1.64 15.63 -14.23
CA ASN A 52 1.33 16.89 -14.90
C ASN A 52 0.10 16.74 -15.79
N ARG A 53 -0.48 17.89 -16.14
CA ARG A 53 -1.70 17.96 -16.94
C ARG A 53 -1.55 17.27 -18.30
N ALA A 54 -0.40 17.39 -18.94
CA ALA A 54 -0.15 16.73 -20.23
C ALA A 54 -0.24 15.19 -20.13
N ALA A 55 0.33 14.59 -19.09
CA ALA A 55 0.24 13.16 -18.82
C ALA A 55 -1.21 12.73 -18.54
N VAL A 56 -1.96 13.53 -17.77
CA VAL A 56 -3.38 13.29 -17.47
C VAL A 56 -4.21 13.36 -18.75
N SER A 57 -4.07 14.41 -19.57
CA SER A 57 -4.80 14.56 -20.84
C SER A 57 -4.43 13.47 -21.85
N THR A 58 -3.15 13.10 -21.95
CA THR A 58 -2.71 11.98 -22.79
C THR A 58 -3.35 10.68 -22.35
N TYR A 59 -3.46 10.47 -21.03
CA TYR A 59 -4.09 9.27 -20.49
C TYR A 59 -5.61 9.28 -20.68
N GLN A 60 -6.27 10.43 -20.54
CA GLN A 60 -7.68 10.62 -20.84
C GLN A 60 -8.00 10.26 -22.31
N ALA A 61 -7.22 10.77 -23.25
CA ALA A 61 -7.38 10.46 -24.67
C ALA A 61 -7.23 8.95 -24.97
N LYS A 62 -6.25 8.28 -24.32
CA LYS A 62 -6.06 6.83 -24.43
C LYS A 62 -7.26 6.03 -23.89
N LEU A 63 -7.91 6.50 -22.82
CA LEU A 63 -9.10 5.85 -22.29
C LEU A 63 -10.29 5.99 -23.27
N HIS A 64 -10.50 7.18 -23.84
CA HIS A 64 -11.56 7.40 -24.82
C HIS A 64 -11.38 6.56 -26.09
N SER A 65 -10.17 6.50 -26.65
CA SER A 65 -9.92 5.67 -27.85
C SER A 65 -10.18 4.19 -27.58
N THR A 66 -9.84 3.71 -26.38
CA THR A 66 -10.07 2.31 -25.97
C THR A 66 -11.56 1.99 -25.78
N GLU A 67 -12.38 2.97 -25.40
CA GLU A 67 -13.84 2.82 -25.32
C GLU A 67 -14.49 2.80 -26.71
N GLU A 68 -14.07 3.67 -27.62
CA GLU A 68 -14.56 3.70 -29.01
C GLU A 68 -14.21 2.42 -29.77
N ASP A 69 -12.98 1.92 -29.61
CA ASP A 69 -12.53 0.67 -30.23
C ASP A 69 -13.34 -0.56 -29.77
N GLN A 70 -13.80 -0.57 -28.52
CA GLN A 70 -14.64 -1.64 -27.97
C GLN A 70 -16.06 -1.61 -28.49
N LEU A 71 -16.61 -0.42 -28.75
CA LEU A 71 -17.95 -0.28 -29.31
C LEU A 71 -17.99 -0.77 -30.77
N ASN A 72 -16.87 -0.63 -31.49
CA ASN A 72 -16.75 -0.98 -32.91
C ASN A 72 -16.44 -2.47 -33.18
N LYS A 73 -15.88 -3.23 -32.22
CA LYS A 73 -15.53 -4.66 -32.41
C LYS A 73 -16.60 -5.61 -31.83
N LYS A 74 -17.47 -6.14 -32.70
CA LYS A 74 -18.47 -7.20 -32.38
C LYS A 74 -17.88 -8.61 -32.14
N GLY A 75 -16.67 -8.75 -31.59
CA GLY A 75 -16.05 -10.06 -31.39
C GLY A 75 -14.90 -10.06 -30.39
N SER A 76 -15.04 -10.86 -29.32
CA SER A 76 -14.08 -11.09 -28.23
C SER A 76 -13.46 -9.80 -27.66
N CYS A 77 -14.28 -8.96 -27.02
CA CYS A 77 -13.80 -7.87 -26.19
C CYS A 77 -13.03 -8.43 -24.98
N LYS A 78 -11.69 -8.30 -24.97
CA LYS A 78 -10.97 -8.33 -23.70
C LYS A 78 -11.46 -7.12 -22.90
N VAL A 79 -12.21 -7.36 -21.82
CA VAL A 79 -12.61 -6.30 -20.89
C VAL A 79 -11.34 -5.55 -20.48
N PRO A 80 -11.26 -4.22 -20.67
CA PRO A 80 -10.08 -3.45 -20.31
C PRO A 80 -9.78 -3.68 -18.83
N GLN A 81 -8.51 -3.88 -18.50
CA GLN A 81 -8.08 -4.09 -17.13
C GLN A 81 -8.53 -2.89 -16.28
N ALA A 82 -9.41 -3.14 -15.30
CA ALA A 82 -9.87 -2.11 -14.38
C ALA A 82 -8.68 -1.51 -13.61
N ARG A 83 -8.78 -0.22 -13.33
CA ARG A 83 -7.70 0.58 -12.75
C ARG A 83 -8.28 1.55 -11.73
N ILE A 84 -7.51 1.78 -10.68
CA ILE A 84 -7.73 2.89 -9.75
C ILE A 84 -6.69 3.97 -10.00
N VAL A 85 -7.11 5.22 -9.88
CA VAL A 85 -6.20 6.36 -9.72
C VAL A 85 -6.32 6.85 -8.29
N GLN A 86 -5.20 7.00 -7.62
CA GLN A 86 -5.14 7.31 -6.21
C GLN A 86 -4.18 8.46 -5.96
N ARG A 87 -4.52 9.38 -5.06
CA ARG A 87 -3.67 10.50 -4.68
C ARG A 87 -2.33 9.96 -4.20
N TYR A 88 -1.25 10.41 -4.82
CA TYR A 88 0.09 9.97 -4.45
C TYR A 88 0.57 10.76 -3.23
N ILE A 89 0.98 10.04 -2.19
CA ILE A 89 1.60 10.64 -1.00
C ILE A 89 3.04 10.99 -1.36
N HIS A 90 3.23 12.23 -1.83
CA HIS A 90 4.49 12.72 -2.35
C HIS A 90 5.47 13.19 -1.27
N GLN A 91 4.98 13.46 -0.06
CA GLN A 91 5.75 13.78 1.15
C GLN A 91 5.64 12.63 2.19
N PRO A 92 6.18 11.42 1.89
CA PRO A 92 6.23 10.36 2.87
C PRO A 92 7.22 10.69 3.99
N LEU A 93 7.02 10.12 5.18
CA LEU A 93 8.08 10.04 6.17
C LEU A 93 9.24 9.22 5.57
N LEU A 94 10.47 9.70 5.75
CA LEU A 94 11.67 9.03 5.26
C LEU A 94 12.48 8.46 6.41
N LEU A 95 12.97 7.24 6.23
CA LEU A 95 13.94 6.61 7.15
C LEU A 95 15.28 6.62 6.44
N GLU A 96 16.26 7.33 7.00
CA GLU A 96 17.58 7.52 6.37
C GLU A 96 17.48 8.05 4.93
N GLY A 97 16.52 8.96 4.69
CA GLY A 97 16.26 9.52 3.35
C GLY A 97 15.62 8.55 2.36
N LYS A 98 15.30 7.31 2.75
CA LYS A 98 14.66 6.29 1.91
C LYS A 98 13.16 6.24 2.19
N LYS A 99 12.37 5.99 1.14
CA LYS A 99 10.92 5.77 1.28
C LYS A 99 10.69 4.39 1.87
N PHE A 100 9.69 4.27 2.73
CA PHE A 100 9.32 2.98 3.31
C PHE A 100 7.82 2.79 3.37
N ASP A 101 7.40 1.55 3.56
CA ASP A 101 6.05 1.21 3.97
C ASP A 101 6.11 0.08 5.02
N VAL A 102 5.02 -0.15 5.74
CA VAL A 102 4.92 -1.18 6.77
C VAL A 102 3.94 -2.25 6.32
N ARG A 103 4.44 -3.48 6.22
CA ARG A 103 3.62 -4.68 6.05
C ARG A 103 3.21 -5.16 7.44
N SER A 104 1.92 -5.13 7.74
CA SER A 104 1.34 -5.77 8.92
C SER A 104 0.34 -6.85 8.50
N TYR A 105 -0.09 -7.69 9.44
CA TYR A 105 -0.97 -8.83 9.15
C TYR A 105 -2.23 -8.79 10.00
N LEU A 106 -3.35 -9.09 9.36
CA LEU A 106 -4.64 -9.36 10.00
C LEU A 106 -4.97 -10.84 9.76
N LEU A 107 -4.95 -11.64 10.82
CA LEU A 107 -5.37 -13.03 10.78
C LEU A 107 -6.86 -13.10 11.12
N ILE A 108 -7.65 -13.64 10.19
CA ILE A 108 -9.01 -14.08 10.45
C ILE A 108 -8.91 -15.55 10.84
N ALA A 109 -8.79 -15.85 12.13
CA ALA A 109 -8.56 -17.22 12.62
C ALA A 109 -9.82 -18.10 12.50
N CYS A 110 -11.00 -17.49 12.53
CA CYS A 110 -12.27 -18.17 12.30
C CYS A 110 -13.28 -17.17 11.72
N THR A 111 -14.25 -17.64 10.92
CA THR A 111 -15.37 -16.83 10.37
C THR A 111 -16.73 -17.11 11.04
N ALA A 112 -16.80 -18.14 11.88
CA ALA A 112 -18.00 -18.60 12.56
C ALA A 112 -17.70 -19.12 13.99
N PRO A 113 -17.60 -18.24 15.00
CA PRO A 113 -17.69 -16.78 14.94
C PRO A 113 -16.41 -16.13 14.40
N TYR A 114 -16.49 -14.85 14.03
CA TYR A 114 -15.31 -14.11 13.60
C TYR A 114 -14.32 -13.92 14.76
N MET A 115 -13.07 -14.35 14.55
CA MET A 115 -11.96 -14.13 15.47
C MET A 115 -10.80 -13.49 14.70
N LEU A 116 -10.33 -12.34 15.17
CA LEU A 116 -9.32 -11.53 14.49
C LEU A 116 -8.08 -11.36 15.37
N PHE A 117 -6.90 -11.55 14.79
CA PHE A 117 -5.63 -11.25 15.43
C PHE A 117 -4.81 -10.29 14.57
N PHE A 118 -4.04 -9.43 15.24
CA PHE A 118 -3.16 -8.47 14.61
C PHE A 118 -1.71 -8.87 14.86
N ALA A 119 -0.90 -8.86 13.80
CA ALA A 119 0.54 -8.99 13.90
C ALA A 119 1.23 -7.79 13.23
N GLN A 120 2.23 -7.22 13.92
CA GLN A 120 2.88 -5.96 13.52
C GLN A 120 3.62 -6.07 12.17
N GLY A 121 4.22 -7.23 11.88
CA GLY A 121 4.96 -7.49 10.66
C GLY A 121 6.31 -6.75 10.60
N TYR A 122 6.59 -6.01 9.53
CA TYR A 122 7.91 -5.44 9.26
C TYR A 122 7.88 -4.22 8.33
N VAL A 123 8.96 -3.45 8.32
CA VAL A 123 9.15 -2.30 7.44
C VAL A 123 9.85 -2.73 6.15
N ARG A 124 9.45 -2.16 5.01
CA ARG A 124 10.09 -2.33 3.71
C ARG A 124 10.59 -0.99 3.19
N LEU A 125 11.88 -0.88 2.95
CA LEU A 125 12.54 0.33 2.46
C LEU A 125 12.93 0.20 0.99
N THR A 126 13.03 1.34 0.30
CA THR A 126 13.68 1.44 -1.00
C THR A 126 15.20 1.26 -0.87
N CYS A 127 15.85 0.78 -1.93
CA CYS A 127 17.31 0.68 -1.99
C CYS A 127 17.96 2.07 -2.07
N THR A 128 17.31 2.99 -2.77
CA THR A 128 17.79 4.34 -3.06
C THR A 128 17.07 5.39 -2.22
N HIS A 129 17.69 6.57 -2.11
CA HIS A 129 17.07 7.74 -1.49
C HIS A 129 15.82 8.15 -2.26
N TYR A 130 14.82 8.63 -1.53
CA TYR A 130 13.59 9.12 -2.11
C TYR A 130 13.83 10.46 -2.79
N ASP A 131 13.44 10.54 -4.05
CA ASP A 131 13.34 11.79 -4.78
C ASP A 131 11.93 11.86 -5.38
N ALA A 132 11.16 12.87 -4.96
CA ALA A 132 9.82 13.09 -5.47
C ALA A 132 9.83 13.39 -6.97
N ALA A 133 10.88 14.01 -7.51
CA ALA A 133 10.99 14.40 -8.91
C ALA A 133 11.43 13.25 -9.84
N SER A 134 12.00 12.17 -9.29
CA SER A 134 12.51 11.05 -10.07
C SER A 134 11.43 10.35 -10.92
N ASP A 135 11.78 9.92 -12.12
CA ASP A 135 10.93 9.02 -12.91
C ASP A 135 11.21 7.54 -12.61
N ASP A 136 12.23 7.24 -11.80
CA ASP A 136 12.55 5.88 -11.40
C ASP A 136 11.54 5.35 -10.37
N LEU A 137 10.67 4.45 -10.81
CA LEU A 137 9.70 3.78 -9.96
C LEU A 137 10.34 2.99 -8.80
N THR A 138 11.63 2.61 -8.87
CA THR A 138 12.29 1.93 -7.74
C THR A 138 12.50 2.84 -6.53
N ALA A 139 12.53 4.16 -6.72
CA ALA A 139 12.54 5.15 -5.62
C ALA A 139 11.13 5.37 -5.03
N HIS A 140 10.07 5.04 -5.77
CA HIS A 140 8.67 5.29 -5.35
C HIS A 140 7.94 4.07 -4.78
N LEU A 141 8.34 2.86 -5.19
CA LEU A 141 7.65 1.61 -4.87
C LEU A 141 8.52 0.70 -3.98
N THR A 142 8.08 0.48 -2.76
CA THR A 142 8.83 -0.24 -1.70
C THR A 142 8.75 -1.77 -1.80
N ASN A 143 7.88 -2.30 -2.66
CA ASN A 143 7.71 -3.75 -2.77
C ASN A 143 8.99 -4.45 -3.24
N GLN A 144 9.30 -5.60 -2.63
CA GLN A 144 10.53 -6.34 -2.88
C GLN A 144 10.71 -6.76 -4.34
N TYR A 145 9.63 -6.97 -5.10
CA TYR A 145 9.73 -7.27 -6.52
C TYR A 145 10.29 -6.09 -7.32
N MET A 146 9.84 -4.86 -7.04
CA MET A 146 10.39 -3.65 -7.63
C MET A 146 11.81 -3.39 -7.17
N GLN A 147 12.09 -3.60 -5.89
CA GLN A 147 13.45 -3.42 -5.35
C GLN A 147 14.46 -4.38 -5.97
N LYS A 148 14.08 -5.63 -6.29
CA LYS A 148 14.94 -6.59 -7.00
C LYS A 148 15.40 -6.11 -8.38
N LYS A 149 14.72 -5.14 -9.00
CA LYS A 149 15.14 -4.55 -10.27
C LYS A 149 16.26 -3.52 -10.10
N ASN A 150 16.45 -3.02 -8.88
CA ASN A 150 17.51 -2.06 -8.60
C ASN A 150 18.88 -2.78 -8.63
N PRO A 151 19.89 -2.26 -9.36
CA PRO A 151 21.21 -2.87 -9.45
C PRO A 151 21.91 -3.09 -8.09
N LEU A 152 21.60 -2.25 -7.10
CA LEU A 152 22.20 -2.30 -5.76
C LEU A 152 21.51 -3.31 -4.84
N TYR A 153 20.40 -3.92 -5.25
CA TYR A 153 19.60 -4.78 -4.38
C TYR A 153 20.39 -5.92 -3.74
N ASN A 154 21.26 -6.60 -4.49
CA ASN A 154 22.02 -7.73 -3.95
C ASN A 154 22.95 -7.33 -2.81
N GLN A 155 23.43 -6.07 -2.82
CA GLN A 155 24.29 -5.50 -1.79
C GLN A 155 23.46 -4.99 -0.60
N LEU A 156 22.30 -4.39 -0.88
CA LEU A 156 21.48 -3.70 0.12
C LEU A 156 20.29 -4.52 0.66
N LYS A 157 20.03 -5.73 0.17
CA LYS A 157 18.81 -6.51 0.49
C LYS A 157 18.55 -6.65 1.99
N GLU A 158 19.61 -6.77 2.79
CA GLU A 158 19.51 -6.92 4.25
C GLU A 158 19.10 -5.61 4.94
N GLU A 159 19.37 -4.46 4.32
CA GLU A 159 18.99 -3.13 4.80
C GLU A 159 17.58 -2.73 4.34
N THR A 160 17.05 -3.36 3.28
CA THR A 160 15.71 -3.04 2.74
C THR A 160 14.55 -3.51 3.63
N ILE A 161 14.82 -4.25 4.70
CA ILE A 161 13.80 -4.75 5.63
C ILE A 161 14.22 -4.44 7.05
N TRP A 162 13.39 -3.71 7.80
CA TRP A 162 13.60 -3.53 9.23
C TRP A 162 12.58 -4.29 10.05
N ARG A 163 13.04 -4.82 11.18
CA ARG A 163 12.18 -5.25 12.27
C ARG A 163 11.47 -4.06 12.90
N MET A 164 10.31 -4.29 13.50
CA MET A 164 9.53 -3.22 14.13
C MET A 164 10.25 -2.63 15.35
N GLU A 165 11.06 -3.41 16.06
CA GLU A 165 11.90 -2.94 17.17
C GLU A 165 12.96 -1.96 16.71
N HIS A 166 13.57 -2.21 15.54
CA HIS A 166 14.54 -1.30 14.94
C HIS A 166 13.85 0.01 14.52
N PHE A 167 12.68 -0.09 13.87
CA PHE A 167 11.89 1.09 13.51
C PHE A 167 11.49 1.91 14.74
N ASN A 168 11.05 1.27 15.82
CA ASN A 168 10.70 1.94 17.07
C ASN A 168 11.91 2.64 17.71
N SER A 169 13.06 1.97 17.74
CA SER A 169 14.31 2.54 18.28
C SER A 169 14.74 3.76 17.47
N TYR A 170 14.74 3.66 16.13
CA TYR A 170 15.05 4.77 15.24
C TYR A 170 14.11 5.97 15.47
N VAL A 171 12.80 5.75 15.55
CA VAL A 171 11.83 6.82 15.84
C VAL A 171 12.11 7.47 17.19
N ASN A 172 12.34 6.68 18.23
CA ASN A 172 12.65 7.18 19.57
C ASN A 172 13.91 8.05 19.63
N GLU A 173 14.95 7.65 18.92
CA GLU A 173 16.27 8.29 18.92
C GLU A 173 16.33 9.52 18.00
N ARG A 174 15.79 9.40 16.78
CA ARG A 174 16.00 10.39 15.71
C ARG A 174 14.83 11.32 15.49
N LEU A 175 13.60 10.84 15.67
CA LEU A 175 12.40 11.59 15.23
C LEU A 175 11.56 12.10 16.41
N ARG A 176 11.61 11.43 17.55
CA ARG A 176 10.69 11.68 18.67
C ARG A 176 10.73 13.11 19.20
N ARG A 177 11.92 13.61 19.54
CA ARG A 177 12.08 14.94 20.15
C ARG A 177 11.71 16.05 19.17
N ALA A 178 12.19 15.96 17.93
CA ALA A 178 11.96 16.97 16.90
C ALA A 178 10.48 17.07 16.50
N ASN A 179 9.74 15.96 16.52
CA ASN A 179 8.34 15.89 16.08
C ASN A 179 7.33 15.80 17.23
N GLY A 180 7.77 15.97 18.49
CA GLY A 180 6.87 15.92 19.66
C GLY A 180 6.17 14.58 19.89
N LEU A 181 6.76 13.47 19.46
CA LEU A 181 6.13 12.15 19.54
C LEU A 181 6.22 11.56 20.96
N PRO A 182 5.25 10.75 21.40
CA PRO A 182 5.38 9.95 22.61
C PRO A 182 6.51 8.92 22.48
N LYS A 183 7.02 8.46 23.63
CA LYS A 183 7.94 7.32 23.67
C LYS A 183 7.24 6.09 23.10
N ASP A 184 7.97 5.31 22.31
CA ASP A 184 7.49 4.08 21.70
C ASP A 184 6.27 4.31 20.78
N TRP A 185 6.27 5.43 20.06
CA TRP A 185 5.18 5.81 19.14
C TRP A 185 4.80 4.69 18.16
N VAL A 186 5.78 3.91 17.69
CA VAL A 186 5.55 2.78 16.77
C VAL A 186 4.67 1.70 17.41
N PHE A 187 4.96 1.33 18.66
CA PHE A 187 4.23 0.29 19.38
C PHE A 187 2.96 0.78 20.09
N THR A 188 2.81 2.09 20.23
CA THR A 188 1.64 2.70 20.89
C THR A 188 0.68 3.31 19.87
N VAL A 189 0.96 4.52 19.40
CA VAL A 189 0.07 5.30 18.53
C VAL A 189 -0.08 4.67 17.16
N PHE A 190 1.04 4.32 16.52
CA PHE A 190 1.06 3.76 15.17
C PHE A 190 0.36 2.40 15.11
N THR A 191 0.76 1.47 15.99
CA THR A 191 0.14 0.13 16.10
C THR A 191 -1.35 0.22 16.38
N LYS A 192 -1.78 1.05 17.34
CA LYS A 192 -3.20 1.23 17.65
C LYS A 192 -3.99 1.78 16.47
N ARG A 193 -3.41 2.73 15.70
CA ARG A 193 -4.06 3.29 14.52
C ARG A 193 -4.19 2.25 13.40
N MET A 194 -3.15 1.44 13.14
CA MET A 194 -3.24 0.33 12.17
C MET A 194 -4.34 -0.66 12.54
N GLN A 195 -4.42 -1.08 13.81
CA GLN A 195 -5.49 -1.97 14.29
C GLN A 195 -6.88 -1.38 14.06
N GLN A 196 -7.09 -0.09 14.36
CA GLN A 196 -8.37 0.59 14.12
C GLN A 196 -8.74 0.60 12.63
N ILE A 197 -7.77 0.88 11.75
CA ILE A 197 -7.99 0.88 10.30
C ILE A 197 -8.34 -0.53 9.80
N MET A 198 -7.59 -1.56 10.20
CA MET A 198 -7.86 -2.94 9.82
C MET A 198 -9.25 -3.42 10.26
N VAL A 199 -9.65 -3.10 11.50
CA VAL A 199 -10.98 -3.43 12.01
C VAL A 199 -12.06 -2.70 11.22
N GLN A 200 -11.87 -1.42 10.89
CA GLN A 200 -12.80 -0.66 10.06
C GLN A 200 -12.99 -1.32 8.68
N CYS A 201 -11.89 -1.70 8.02
CA CYS A 201 -11.93 -2.37 6.73
C CYS A 201 -12.59 -3.75 6.83
N PHE A 202 -12.25 -4.54 7.85
CA PHE A 202 -12.89 -5.82 8.10
C PHE A 202 -14.40 -5.67 8.29
N LEU A 203 -14.85 -4.73 9.13
CA LEU A 203 -16.28 -4.50 9.37
C LEU A 203 -17.03 -4.09 8.08
N ALA A 204 -16.40 -3.29 7.21
CA ALA A 204 -16.98 -2.92 5.92
C ALA A 204 -17.10 -4.12 4.94
N ALA A 205 -16.17 -5.08 5.01
CA ALA A 205 -16.18 -6.28 4.18
C ALA A 205 -16.95 -7.47 4.80
N LYS A 206 -17.18 -7.46 6.12
CA LYS A 206 -17.66 -8.59 6.93
C LYS A 206 -18.88 -9.31 6.37
N LEU A 207 -19.84 -8.56 5.81
CA LEU A 207 -21.09 -9.12 5.26
C LEU A 207 -20.91 -9.78 3.89
N LYS A 208 -19.79 -9.51 3.22
CA LYS A 208 -19.43 -10.09 1.92
C LYS A 208 -18.53 -11.32 2.04
N LEU A 209 -18.01 -11.58 3.25
CA LEU A 209 -17.15 -12.73 3.53
C LEU A 209 -17.99 -13.98 3.80
N GLU A 210 -17.56 -15.11 3.23
CA GLU A 210 -18.19 -16.40 3.49
C GLU A 210 -17.96 -16.82 4.94
N ARG A 211 -19.04 -17.26 5.60
CA ARG A 211 -19.01 -17.71 7.00
C ARG A 211 -19.19 -19.21 7.06
N LYS A 212 -18.09 -19.93 7.28
CA LYS A 212 -18.08 -21.39 7.36
C LYS A 212 -17.06 -21.86 8.39
N LEU A 213 -17.40 -22.90 9.14
CA LEU A 213 -16.50 -23.51 10.11
C LEU A 213 -15.22 -23.98 9.40
N GLY A 214 -14.06 -23.68 10.00
CA GLY A 214 -12.75 -24.02 9.46
C GLY A 214 -12.21 -23.03 8.42
N TYR A 215 -12.96 -21.99 8.04
CA TYR A 215 -12.42 -20.93 7.19
C TYR A 215 -11.59 -19.96 8.02
N PHE A 216 -10.37 -19.71 7.54
CA PHE A 216 -9.44 -18.73 8.05
C PHE A 216 -8.77 -18.02 6.87
N ASP A 217 -8.19 -16.85 7.11
CA ASP A 217 -7.39 -16.15 6.10
C ASP A 217 -6.33 -15.26 6.76
N LEU A 218 -5.20 -15.08 6.09
CA LEU A 218 -4.10 -14.22 6.52
C LEU A 218 -3.98 -13.04 5.55
N ILE A 219 -4.40 -11.87 5.98
CA ILE A 219 -4.43 -10.67 5.14
C ILE A 219 -3.19 -9.80 5.41
N GLY A 220 -2.38 -9.55 4.39
CA GLY A 220 -1.28 -8.57 4.49
C GLY A 220 -1.75 -7.16 4.19
N CYS A 221 -1.53 -6.24 5.10
CA CYS A 221 -1.95 -4.85 4.99
C CYS A 221 -0.72 -3.95 4.86
N ASP A 222 -0.75 -3.04 3.89
CA ASP A 222 0.38 -2.16 3.58
C ASP A 222 0.06 -0.74 4.04
N PHE A 223 0.87 -0.19 4.92
CA PHE A 223 0.69 1.14 5.49
C PHE A 223 1.85 2.08 5.12
N LEU A 224 1.52 3.33 4.86
CA LEU A 224 2.49 4.41 4.68
C LEU A 224 2.32 5.44 5.78
N VAL A 225 3.42 6.04 6.21
CA VAL A 225 3.41 7.19 7.12
C VAL A 225 3.86 8.41 6.32
N ASP A 226 3.12 9.52 6.39
CA ASP A 226 3.54 10.79 5.79
C ASP A 226 4.42 11.62 6.74
N GLU A 227 5.00 12.71 6.23
CA GLU A 227 5.87 13.60 7.01
C GLU A 227 5.21 14.17 8.27
N ASN A 228 3.88 14.23 8.30
CA ASN A 228 3.07 14.71 9.43
C ASN A 228 2.67 13.58 10.39
N PHE A 229 3.27 12.39 10.25
CA PHE A 229 2.98 11.19 11.03
C PHE A 229 1.53 10.70 10.88
N LYS A 230 0.83 11.09 9.80
CA LYS A 230 -0.47 10.49 9.47
C LYS A 230 -0.25 9.15 8.77
N ILE A 231 -1.13 8.21 9.13
CA ILE A 231 -1.02 6.80 8.76
C ILE A 231 -2.06 6.49 7.71
N TRP A 232 -1.59 6.01 6.57
CA TRP A 232 -2.36 5.74 5.38
C TRP A 232 -2.34 4.25 5.06
N LEU A 233 -3.49 3.64 4.84
CA LEU A 233 -3.62 2.32 4.24
C LEU A 233 -3.44 2.44 2.73
N LEU A 234 -2.54 1.64 2.17
CA LEU A 234 -2.29 1.57 0.73
C LEU A 234 -3.11 0.46 0.07
N GLU A 235 -3.09 -0.74 0.65
CA GLU A 235 -3.79 -1.92 0.15
C GLU A 235 -3.92 -3.02 1.22
N MET A 236 -4.86 -3.95 1.03
CA MET A 236 -5.00 -5.20 1.78
C MET A 236 -4.95 -6.38 0.81
N ASN A 237 -4.09 -7.35 1.08
CA ASN A 237 -3.75 -8.46 0.21
C ASN A 237 -4.16 -9.78 0.86
N ALA A 238 -5.10 -10.52 0.24
CA ALA A 238 -5.55 -11.83 0.73
C ALA A 238 -4.56 -12.98 0.48
N ASN A 239 -3.50 -12.75 -0.29
CA ASN A 239 -2.41 -13.70 -0.45
C ASN A 239 -1.06 -12.97 -0.26
N PRO A 240 -0.72 -12.62 0.98
CA PRO A 240 0.49 -11.87 1.25
C PRO A 240 1.72 -12.72 0.93
N ALA A 241 2.69 -12.14 0.24
CA ALA A 241 3.94 -12.83 -0.03
C ALA A 241 4.69 -13.13 1.29
N LEU A 242 5.01 -14.40 1.52
CA LEU A 242 5.72 -14.92 2.69
C LEU A 242 7.17 -15.33 2.34
N HIS A 243 7.83 -14.55 1.48
CA HIS A 243 9.20 -14.86 1.06
C HIS A 243 10.22 -14.52 2.15
N THR A 244 11.25 -15.35 2.27
CA THR A 244 12.32 -15.22 3.28
C THR A 244 13.65 -14.82 2.65
N ASN A 245 13.64 -13.77 1.82
CA ASN A 245 14.78 -13.41 0.94
C ASN A 245 15.96 -12.74 1.66
N CYS A 246 15.78 -12.28 2.90
CA CYS A 246 16.82 -11.70 3.75
C CYS A 246 16.76 -12.33 5.15
N LYS A 247 17.79 -12.08 5.97
CA LYS A 247 17.89 -12.63 7.33
C LYS A 247 16.68 -12.26 8.17
N VAL A 248 16.28 -11.00 8.16
CA VAL A 248 15.13 -10.51 8.95
C VAL A 248 13.85 -11.26 8.59
N LEU A 249 13.57 -11.46 7.31
CA LEU A 249 12.37 -12.18 6.88
C LEU A 249 12.40 -13.68 7.20
N ARG A 250 13.59 -14.31 7.20
CA ARG A 250 13.76 -15.70 7.65
C ARG A 250 13.35 -15.91 9.10
N ASP A 251 13.45 -14.88 9.92
CA ASP A 251 13.10 -14.97 11.34
C ASP A 251 11.61 -14.61 11.57
N ILE A 252 11.13 -13.54 10.91
CA ILE A 252 9.77 -13.01 11.13
C ILE A 252 8.71 -13.92 10.52
N ILE A 253 8.88 -14.34 9.26
CA ILE A 253 7.82 -15.02 8.50
C ILE A 253 7.43 -16.36 9.12
N PRO A 254 8.35 -17.26 9.51
CA PRO A 254 7.97 -18.52 10.14
C PRO A 254 7.19 -18.31 11.44
N THR A 255 7.56 -17.31 12.23
CA THR A 255 6.86 -16.96 13.48
C THR A 255 5.42 -16.56 13.19
N ILE A 256 5.19 -15.67 12.22
CA ILE A 256 3.84 -15.23 11.82
C ILE A 256 3.00 -16.40 11.32
N VAL A 257 3.57 -17.29 10.52
CA VAL A 257 2.86 -18.46 10.00
C VAL A 257 2.53 -19.43 11.13
N TYR A 258 3.47 -19.69 12.03
CA TYR A 258 3.26 -20.60 13.16
C TYR A 258 2.20 -20.08 14.13
N GLU A 259 2.20 -18.78 14.42
CA GLU A 259 1.16 -18.13 15.24
C GLU A 259 -0.21 -18.08 14.55
N SER A 260 -0.27 -18.32 13.23
CA SER A 260 -1.52 -18.33 12.45
C SER A 260 -2.16 -19.71 12.30
N LEU A 261 -1.42 -20.79 12.57
CA LEU A 261 -1.86 -22.19 12.50
C LEU A 261 -2.34 -22.70 13.86
#